data_AF-A0AAP0L3I0-F1
#
_entry.id   AF-A0AAP0L3I0-F1
#
_cell.length_a   1.000
_cell.length_b   1.000
_cell.length_c   1.000
_cell.angle_alpha   90.00
_cell.angle_beta   90.00
_cell.angle_gamma   90.00
#
_symmetry.space_group_name_H-M   'P 1'
#
loop_
_entity.id
_entity.type
_entity.pdbx_description
1 polymer ?
#
loop_
_entity_poly.entity_id
_entity_poly.type
_entity_poly.pdbx_seq_one_letter_code
_entity_poly.pdbx_strand_id
1 'polypeptide(L)'
;MSLIDVTTLQVLDLSHNHLAGKVPDNGSFLQFTSISFMDNPGLCGPAAERPCPGDPPFSPSPPILSQPTASSPESKSSSTGDITGGVAAGAALLFSVPAIGFVWRRRRKREEHFFDVPAEEDPEVHLGQLRRFSLCELQVATDSFSYKHILGRGGFGKVYKGRLADDSLVAVKRLKKSTHQVGNSNFRQKLR
;
A
#
# COMPACT_ATOMS: atom_id res chain seq x y z
N MET A 1 19.73 -24.74 -17.74
CA MET A 1 18.35 -24.26 -17.98
C MET A 1 18.49 -22.94 -18.71
N SER A 2 18.20 -22.91 -20.01
CA SER A 2 18.29 -21.69 -20.82
C SER A 2 16.95 -20.96 -20.79
N LEU A 3 16.98 -19.62 -20.85
CA LEU A 3 15.74 -18.82 -20.82
C LEU A 3 14.90 -19.03 -22.10
N ILE A 4 15.52 -19.50 -23.19
CA ILE A 4 14.84 -19.83 -24.46
C ILE A 4 13.81 -20.96 -24.31
N ASP A 5 13.98 -21.83 -23.32
CA ASP A 5 13.15 -23.02 -23.10
C ASP A 5 11.96 -22.77 -22.15
N VAL A 6 11.85 -21.56 -21.59
CA VAL A 6 10.81 -21.20 -20.62
C VAL A 6 9.57 -20.70 -21.36
N THR A 7 8.63 -21.62 -21.61
CA THR A 7 7.38 -21.32 -22.34
C THR A 7 6.27 -20.72 -21.48
N THR A 8 6.44 -20.70 -20.15
CA THR A 8 5.44 -20.17 -19.19
C THR A 8 5.63 -18.68 -18.89
N LEU A 9 6.70 -18.06 -19.39
CA LEU A 9 7.05 -16.69 -19.06
C LEU A 9 6.15 -15.71 -19.83
N GLN A 10 5.26 -15.02 -19.12
CA GLN A 10 4.29 -14.10 -19.74
C GLN A 10 4.83 -12.68 -19.88
N VAL A 11 5.76 -12.26 -19.01
CA VAL A 11 6.33 -10.92 -18.98
C VAL A 11 7.83 -11.03 -18.80
N LEU A 12 8.58 -10.42 -19.71
CA LEU A 12 10.02 -10.25 -19.64
C LEU A 12 10.33 -8.76 -19.80
N ASP A 13 11.02 -8.17 -18.83
CA ASP A 13 11.54 -6.81 -18.94
C ASP A 13 13.03 -6.83 -18.59
N LEU A 14 13.86 -6.65 -19.61
CA LEU A 14 15.31 -6.53 -19.51
C LEU A 14 15.77 -5.12 -19.91
N SER A 15 14.84 -4.17 -20.05
CA SER A 15 15.14 -2.81 -20.47
C SER A 15 16.04 -2.09 -19.46
N HIS A 16 16.77 -1.06 -19.90
CA HIS A 16 17.56 -0.18 -19.02
C HIS A 16 18.62 -0.92 -18.18
N ASN A 17 19.31 -1.85 -18.82
CA ASN A 17 20.40 -2.61 -18.19
C ASN A 17 21.70 -2.44 -18.98
N HIS A 18 22.77 -3.06 -18.51
CA HIS A 18 24.06 -3.09 -19.18
C HIS A 18 24.33 -4.45 -19.84
N LEU A 19 23.29 -5.09 -20.40
CA LEU A 19 23.42 -6.37 -21.07
C LEU A 19 24.15 -6.23 -22.41
N ALA A 20 24.86 -7.28 -22.80
CA ALA A 20 25.61 -7.34 -24.05
C ALA A 20 25.46 -8.69 -24.76
N GLY A 21 25.59 -8.67 -26.08
CA GLY A 21 25.52 -9.86 -26.94
C GLY A 21 24.28 -9.92 -27.83
N LYS A 22 24.17 -11.01 -28.59
CA LYS A 22 23.04 -11.25 -29.50
C LYS A 22 21.82 -11.70 -28.70
N VAL A 23 20.70 -11.02 -28.88
CA VAL A 23 19.41 -11.48 -28.34
C VAL A 23 18.98 -12.73 -29.12
N PRO A 24 18.66 -13.85 -28.44
CA PRO A 24 18.15 -15.03 -29.12
C PRO A 24 16.90 -14.71 -29.94
N ASP A 25 16.90 -15.12 -31.20
CA ASP A 25 15.77 -14.99 -32.13
C ASP A 25 14.93 -16.27 -32.18
N ASN A 26 15.00 -17.09 -31.13
CA ASN A 26 14.33 -18.37 -31.02
C ASN A 26 13.68 -18.57 -29.64
N GLY A 27 12.85 -19.61 -29.55
CA GLY A 27 12.18 -19.99 -28.30
C GLY A 27 11.26 -18.91 -27.76
N SER A 28 11.24 -18.78 -26.43
CA SER A 28 10.42 -17.81 -25.70
C SER A 28 10.70 -16.34 -26.06
N PHE A 29 11.89 -16.01 -26.58
CA PHE A 29 12.27 -14.63 -26.91
C PHE A 29 11.47 -14.04 -28.08
N LEU A 30 10.88 -14.88 -28.93
CA LEU A 30 9.96 -14.45 -29.99
C LEU A 30 8.63 -13.89 -29.46
N GLN A 31 8.29 -14.17 -28.19
CA GLN A 31 7.05 -13.67 -27.58
C GLN A 31 7.19 -12.25 -27.03
N PHE A 32 8.41 -11.72 -26.93
CA PHE A 32 8.69 -10.42 -26.35
C PHE A 32 9.02 -9.39 -27.43
N THR A 33 8.57 -8.16 -27.23
CA THR A 33 8.78 -7.05 -28.15
C THR A 33 10.13 -6.38 -27.91
N SER A 34 10.60 -5.58 -28.89
CA SER A 34 11.88 -4.83 -28.78
C SER A 34 11.96 -3.91 -27.57
N ILE A 35 10.81 -3.44 -27.08
CA ILE A 35 10.64 -2.67 -25.84
C ILE A 35 11.28 -3.39 -24.64
N SER A 36 11.17 -4.72 -24.57
CA SER A 36 11.68 -5.54 -23.47
C SER A 36 13.21 -5.55 -23.39
N PHE A 37 13.90 -5.12 -24.45
CA PHE A 37 15.36 -5.12 -24.58
C PHE A 37 15.94 -3.71 -24.80
N MET A 38 15.11 -2.66 -24.70
CA MET A 38 15.54 -1.29 -24.96
C MET A 38 16.61 -0.82 -23.98
N ASP A 39 17.35 0.22 -24.36
CA ASP A 39 18.36 0.86 -23.51
C ASP A 39 19.42 -0.10 -22.92
N ASN A 40 19.86 -1.06 -23.74
CA ASN A 40 21.02 -1.90 -23.48
C ASN A 40 22.05 -1.69 -24.60
N PRO A 41 23.12 -0.91 -24.40
CA PRO A 41 24.03 -0.49 -25.47
C PRO A 41 24.83 -1.65 -26.08
N GLY A 42 25.04 -2.73 -25.33
CA GLY A 42 25.76 -3.92 -25.81
C GLY A 42 24.90 -4.96 -26.52
N LEU A 43 23.57 -4.82 -26.53
CA LEU A 43 22.68 -5.77 -27.18
C LEU A 43 22.57 -5.51 -28.69
N CYS A 44 22.49 -6.59 -29.45
CA CYS A 44 22.31 -6.59 -30.89
C CYS A 44 21.39 -7.73 -31.34
N GLY A 45 20.89 -7.65 -32.58
CA GLY A 45 19.90 -8.55 -33.17
C GLY A 45 18.56 -7.86 -33.44
N PRO A 46 17.60 -8.58 -34.05
CA PRO A 46 16.31 -8.02 -34.45
C PRO A 46 15.52 -7.41 -33.29
N ALA A 47 15.52 -8.07 -32.13
CA ALA A 47 14.84 -7.59 -30.93
C ALA A 47 15.50 -6.35 -30.31
N ALA A 48 16.79 -6.10 -30.57
CA ALA A 48 17.49 -4.90 -30.12
C ALA A 48 17.50 -3.79 -31.17
N GLU A 49 16.88 -4.02 -32.35
CA GLU A 49 16.84 -3.10 -33.51
C GLU A 49 18.23 -2.60 -33.94
N ARG A 50 19.27 -3.38 -33.64
CA ARG A 50 20.68 -3.05 -33.91
C ARG A 50 21.37 -4.26 -34.54
N PRO A 51 21.95 -4.15 -35.74
CA PRO A 51 22.73 -5.24 -36.32
C PRO A 51 23.90 -5.64 -35.41
N CYS A 52 24.18 -6.94 -35.29
CA CYS A 52 25.40 -7.38 -34.62
C CYS A 52 26.63 -7.11 -35.49
N PRO A 53 27.83 -6.96 -34.91
CA PRO A 53 29.06 -6.81 -35.68
C PRO A 53 29.24 -7.97 -36.67
N GLY A 54 29.26 -7.67 -37.97
CA GLY A 54 29.40 -8.66 -39.05
C GLY A 54 28.10 -9.11 -39.70
N ASP A 55 26.93 -8.76 -39.15
CA ASP A 55 25.64 -9.01 -39.81
C ASP A 55 25.39 -7.93 -40.89
N PRO A 56 24.78 -8.28 -42.04
CA PRO A 56 24.35 -7.30 -43.02
C PRO A 56 23.32 -6.33 -42.41
N PRO A 57 23.28 -5.06 -42.85
CA PRO A 57 22.27 -4.12 -42.39
C PRO A 57 20.87 -4.66 -42.71
N PHE A 58 19.92 -4.46 -41.79
CA PHE A 58 18.54 -4.86 -42.01
C PHE A 58 18.04 -4.22 -43.31
N SER A 59 17.57 -5.06 -44.24
CA SER A 59 16.98 -4.58 -45.50
C SER A 59 15.83 -3.62 -45.18
N PRO A 60 15.70 -2.49 -45.89
CA PRO A 60 14.56 -1.61 -45.70
C PRO A 60 13.29 -2.41 -45.99
N SER A 61 12.42 -2.51 -44.98
CA SER A 61 11.11 -3.12 -45.16
C SER A 61 10.29 -2.26 -46.12
N PRO A 62 9.40 -2.85 -46.96
CA PRO A 62 8.48 -2.08 -47.78
C PRO A 62 7.68 -1.10 -46.89
N PRO A 63 7.27 0.07 -47.42
CA PRO A 63 6.58 1.08 -46.62
C PRO A 63 5.28 0.50 -46.06
N ILE A 64 5.30 0.14 -44.78
CA ILE A 64 4.09 -0.22 -44.05
C ILE A 64 3.35 1.09 -43.78
N LEU A 65 2.12 1.12 -44.27
CA LEU A 65 1.16 2.20 -44.09
C LEU A 65 1.06 2.57 -42.60
N SER A 66 1.43 3.81 -42.30
CA SER A 66 1.21 4.64 -41.12
C SER A 66 0.36 4.06 -39.97
N GLN A 67 0.97 3.78 -38.81
CA GLN A 67 0.50 4.21 -37.47
C GLN A 67 1.51 3.85 -36.36
N PRO A 68 1.56 4.58 -35.23
CA PRO A 68 2.61 5.55 -34.95
C PRO A 68 3.53 5.09 -33.81
N THR A 69 4.84 5.10 -34.03
CA THR A 69 5.82 5.00 -32.94
C THR A 69 6.42 6.37 -32.71
N ALA A 70 6.02 6.97 -31.59
CA ALA A 70 6.51 8.22 -31.08
C ALA A 70 8.04 8.16 -30.95
N SER A 71 8.71 8.93 -31.79
CA SER A 71 10.09 9.38 -31.57
C SER A 71 10.15 10.14 -30.24
N SER A 72 10.91 9.63 -29.27
CA SER A 72 11.43 10.46 -28.19
C SER A 72 12.70 11.17 -28.71
N PRO A 73 12.79 12.51 -28.68
CA PRO A 73 14.03 13.20 -29.00
C PRO A 73 14.92 13.31 -27.76
N GLU A 74 16.18 12.95 -27.95
CA GLU A 74 17.29 13.15 -27.03
C GLU A 74 17.52 14.66 -26.76
N SER A 75 17.85 14.94 -25.50
CA SER A 75 18.09 16.25 -24.91
C SER A 75 19.17 17.08 -25.61
N LYS A 76 18.91 18.37 -25.92
CA LYS A 76 19.81 19.51 -25.65
C LYS A 76 19.04 20.82 -25.45
N SER A 77 19.61 21.64 -24.57
CA SER A 77 19.21 22.95 -24.04
C SER A 77 18.71 24.00 -25.03
N SER A 78 17.68 24.77 -24.67
CA SER A 78 17.78 26.20 -24.36
C SER A 78 16.41 26.77 -23.96
N SER A 79 16.46 27.85 -23.20
CA SER A 79 15.36 28.62 -22.64
C SER A 79 14.28 29.00 -23.64
N THR A 80 13.06 29.17 -23.11
CA THR A 80 12.00 30.06 -23.58
C THR A 80 10.87 29.38 -24.37
N GLY A 81 9.67 29.50 -23.82
CA GLY A 81 8.45 29.57 -24.61
C GLY A 81 7.39 28.59 -24.15
N ASP A 82 6.50 29.07 -23.29
CA ASP A 82 5.21 28.45 -22.95
C ASP A 82 4.51 27.84 -24.17
N ILE A 83 3.84 26.69 -23.96
CA ILE A 83 2.61 26.15 -24.58
C ILE A 83 2.69 24.62 -24.54
N THR A 84 2.37 23.99 -23.39
CA THR A 84 1.92 22.57 -23.27
C THR A 84 1.25 22.39 -21.90
N GLY A 85 0.15 23.11 -21.66
CA GLY A 85 -0.53 23.22 -20.36
C GLY A 85 -1.81 22.39 -20.20
N GLY A 86 -2.03 21.32 -20.98
CA GLY A 86 -3.35 20.67 -21.06
C GLY A 86 -3.49 19.25 -20.49
N VAL A 87 -2.48 18.38 -20.64
CA VAL A 87 -2.68 16.93 -20.47
C VAL A 87 -2.24 16.42 -19.08
N ALA A 88 -1.29 17.08 -18.43
CA ALA A 88 -0.78 16.65 -17.11
C ALA A 88 -1.82 16.77 -15.99
N ALA A 89 -2.78 17.69 -16.10
CA ALA A 89 -3.80 17.91 -15.06
C ALA A 89 -4.81 16.75 -14.93
N GLY A 90 -5.13 16.07 -16.03
CA GLY A 90 -6.15 15.00 -16.04
C GLY A 90 -5.71 13.74 -15.30
N ALA A 91 -4.48 13.27 -15.55
CA ALA A 91 -3.94 12.06 -14.92
C ALA A 91 -3.69 12.25 -13.41
N ALA A 92 -3.23 13.43 -12.99
CA ALA A 92 -3.03 13.74 -11.57
C ALA A 92 -4.34 13.68 -10.77
N LEU A 93 -5.47 14.12 -11.36
CA LEU A 93 -6.79 14.06 -10.72
C LEU A 93 -7.31 12.62 -10.55
N LEU A 94 -7.07 11.74 -11.53
CA LEU A 94 -7.54 10.35 -11.49
C LEU A 94 -6.87 9.52 -10.39
N PHE A 95 -5.61 9.78 -10.03
CA PHE A 95 -4.95 9.08 -8.92
C PHE A 95 -5.11 9.80 -7.58
N SER A 96 -5.14 11.14 -7.58
CA SER A 96 -5.25 11.91 -6.33
C SER A 96 -6.60 11.71 -5.64
N VAL A 97 -7.73 11.72 -6.36
CA VAL A 97 -9.06 11.53 -5.76
C VAL A 97 -9.21 10.19 -5.02
N PRO A 98 -8.90 9.02 -5.63
CA PRO A 98 -8.97 7.74 -4.92
C PRO A 98 -7.89 7.60 -3.85
N ALA A 99 -6.67 8.14 -4.04
CA ALA A 99 -5.64 8.13 -3.01
C ALA A 99 -6.04 8.94 -1.78
N ILE A 100 -6.56 10.16 -1.98
CA ILE A 100 -7.11 11.01 -0.92
C ILE A 100 -8.28 10.29 -0.26
N GLY A 101 -9.23 9.73 -1.02
CA GLY A 101 -10.35 8.96 -0.49
C GLY A 101 -9.93 7.74 0.32
N PHE A 102 -8.87 7.04 -0.08
CA PHE A 102 -8.29 5.91 0.64
C PHE A 102 -7.58 6.34 1.92
N VAL A 103 -6.81 7.43 1.88
CA VAL A 103 -6.18 8.04 3.06
C VAL A 103 -7.25 8.54 4.03
N TRP A 104 -8.31 9.18 3.54
CA TRP A 104 -9.44 9.63 4.34
C TRP A 104 -10.21 8.45 4.93
N ARG A 105 -10.44 7.37 4.17
CA ARG A 105 -11.02 6.13 4.70
C ARG A 105 -10.14 5.50 5.78
N ARG A 106 -8.81 5.44 5.58
CA ARG A 106 -7.87 4.96 6.59
C ARG A 106 -7.87 5.83 7.84
N ARG A 107 -7.96 7.16 7.69
CA ARG A 107 -8.08 8.11 8.81
C ARG A 107 -9.44 8.00 9.51
N ARG A 108 -10.54 7.83 8.77
CA ARG A 108 -11.91 7.71 9.27
C ARG A 108 -12.18 6.39 9.98
N LYS A 109 -11.55 5.29 9.55
CA LYS A 109 -11.57 4.00 10.29
C LYS A 109 -10.96 4.06 11.69
N ARG A 110 -10.45 5.21 12.14
CA ARG A 110 -9.99 5.44 13.52
C ARG A 110 -11.13 5.70 14.51
N GLU A 111 -12.36 5.96 14.02
CA GLU A 111 -13.57 6.08 14.84
C GLU A 111 -14.13 4.70 15.23
N GLU A 112 -13.52 4.12 16.25
CA GLU A 112 -14.00 2.90 16.89
C GLU A 112 -15.11 3.30 17.87
N HIS A 113 -16.33 2.79 17.69
CA HIS A 113 -17.44 2.98 18.63
C HIS A 113 -17.22 2.08 19.86
N PHE A 114 -17.06 2.69 21.03
CA PHE A 114 -16.81 2.00 22.29
C PHE A 114 -18.09 1.91 23.14
N PHE A 115 -18.09 0.98 24.10
CA PHE A 115 -19.18 0.81 25.06
C PHE A 115 -18.90 1.65 26.31
N ASP A 116 -19.72 2.67 26.56
CA ASP A 116 -19.72 3.48 27.76
C ASP A 116 -21.01 3.14 28.53
N VAL A 117 -20.92 2.29 29.56
CA VAL A 117 -22.07 1.98 30.42
C VAL A 117 -22.10 3.00 31.54
N PRO A 118 -23.20 3.74 31.72
CA PRO A 118 -23.43 4.50 32.94
C PRO A 118 -23.35 3.52 34.11
N ALA A 119 -22.40 3.74 35.02
CA ALA A 119 -22.33 2.95 36.23
C ALA A 119 -23.59 3.25 37.04
N GLU A 120 -24.56 2.34 37.03
CA GLU A 120 -25.62 2.29 38.03
C GLU A 120 -24.96 2.06 39.40
N GLU A 121 -25.19 3.03 40.30
CA GLU A 121 -24.84 2.94 41.72
C GLU A 121 -25.72 1.89 42.38
N ASP A 122 -25.24 0.65 42.43
CA ASP A 122 -25.80 -0.42 43.26
C ASP A 122 -24.91 -0.58 44.51
N PRO A 123 -25.47 -0.83 45.71
CA PRO A 123 -24.73 -0.76 46.95
C PRO A 123 -23.59 -1.77 46.98
N GLU A 124 -22.49 -1.28 47.53
CA GLU A 124 -21.25 -1.93 47.93
C GLU A 124 -21.37 -3.43 48.25
N VAL A 125 -21.24 -4.28 47.22
CA VAL A 125 -20.92 -5.70 47.41
C VAL A 125 -19.41 -5.83 47.51
N HIS A 126 -18.91 -6.03 48.74
CA HIS A 126 -17.52 -6.38 49.01
C HIS A 126 -17.17 -7.76 48.44
N LEU A 127 -16.90 -7.81 47.13
CA LEU A 127 -16.03 -8.84 46.56
C LEU A 127 -14.61 -8.45 46.96
N GLY A 128 -14.10 -9.04 48.05
CA GLY A 128 -12.95 -8.60 48.86
C GLY A 128 -11.61 -8.25 48.19
N GLN A 129 -11.49 -8.24 46.85
CA GLN A 129 -10.33 -7.73 46.09
C GLN A 129 -10.70 -6.99 44.77
N LEU A 130 -11.99 -6.82 44.45
CA LEU A 130 -12.42 -6.19 43.18
C LEU A 130 -12.95 -4.79 43.41
N ARG A 131 -12.11 -3.79 43.10
CA ARG A 131 -12.52 -2.38 43.09
C ARG A 131 -13.35 -2.09 41.84
N ARG A 132 -14.57 -1.57 42.04
CA ARG A 132 -15.38 -1.00 40.95
C ARG A 132 -14.89 0.42 40.68
N PHE A 133 -14.73 0.77 39.41
CA PHE A 133 -14.30 2.08 38.95
C PHE A 133 -15.42 2.71 38.15
N SER A 134 -15.68 4.00 38.35
CA SER A 134 -16.63 4.74 37.52
C SER A 134 -16.00 5.07 36.16
N LEU A 135 -16.84 5.26 35.13
CA LEU A 135 -16.32 5.67 33.81
C LEU A 135 -15.62 7.03 33.87
N CYS A 136 -16.15 7.98 34.65
CA CYS A 136 -15.54 9.30 34.85
C CYS A 136 -14.14 9.18 35.48
N GLU A 137 -13.99 8.35 36.50
CA GLU A 137 -12.68 8.08 37.14
C GLU A 137 -11.67 7.53 36.13
N LEU A 138 -12.08 6.56 35.31
CA LEU A 138 -11.23 5.98 34.27
C LEU A 138 -10.92 6.98 33.14
N GLN A 139 -11.85 7.87 32.80
CA GLN A 139 -11.64 8.94 31.83
C GLN A 139 -10.60 9.94 32.33
N VAL A 140 -10.70 10.39 33.58
CA VAL A 140 -9.69 11.28 34.19
C VAL A 140 -8.34 10.58 34.24
N ALA A 141 -8.31 9.32 34.69
CA ALA A 141 -7.07 8.57 34.81
C ALA A 141 -6.34 8.34 33.48
N THR A 142 -7.05 8.33 32.35
CA THR A 142 -6.52 8.00 31.02
C THR A 142 -6.50 9.19 30.04
N ASP A 143 -6.68 10.42 30.52
CA ASP A 143 -6.79 11.63 29.69
C ASP A 143 -7.86 11.45 28.60
N SER A 144 -9.09 11.12 29.02
CA SER A 144 -10.24 10.82 28.16
C SER A 144 -9.96 9.71 27.12
N PHE A 145 -9.25 8.66 27.52
CA PHE A 145 -8.79 7.58 26.63
C PHE A 145 -7.94 8.11 25.46
N SER A 146 -7.01 9.02 25.77
CA SER A 146 -6.09 9.63 24.81
C SER A 146 -5.25 8.58 24.08
N TYR A 147 -5.07 8.76 22.78
CA TYR A 147 -4.26 7.86 21.96
C TYR A 147 -2.78 7.83 22.39
N LYS A 148 -2.32 8.86 23.10
CA LYS A 148 -0.96 8.97 23.64
C LYS A 148 -0.67 7.91 24.70
N HIS A 149 -1.70 7.43 25.37
CA HIS A 149 -1.58 6.45 26.46
C HIS A 149 -1.91 5.02 26.01
N ILE A 150 -2.00 4.72 24.72
CA ILE A 150 -2.26 3.34 24.27
C ILE A 150 -1.04 2.45 24.55
N LEU A 151 -1.26 1.40 25.35
CA LEU A 151 -0.29 0.34 25.61
C LEU A 151 -0.42 -0.83 24.62
N GLY A 152 -1.62 -1.07 24.07
CA GLY A 152 -1.85 -2.18 23.17
C GLY A 152 -3.16 -2.09 22.39
N ARG A 153 -3.20 -2.78 21.24
CA ARG A 153 -4.39 -2.91 20.38
C ARG A 153 -4.59 -4.38 20.03
N GLY A 154 -5.81 -4.87 20.11
CA GLY A 154 -6.16 -6.24 19.73
C GLY A 154 -7.62 -6.37 19.30
N GLY A 155 -8.04 -7.59 18.96
CA GLY A 155 -9.41 -7.85 18.47
C GLY A 155 -10.52 -7.45 19.43
N PHE A 156 -10.23 -7.43 20.73
CA PHE A 156 -11.18 -7.07 21.79
C PHE A 156 -11.19 -5.58 22.12
N GLY A 157 -10.31 -4.76 21.55
CA GLY A 157 -10.25 -3.32 21.82
C GLY A 157 -8.85 -2.78 22.08
N LYS A 158 -8.77 -1.72 22.89
CA LYS A 158 -7.52 -0.97 23.17
C LYS A 158 -7.22 -0.98 24.66
N VAL A 159 -5.95 -1.06 25.02
CA VAL A 159 -5.47 -0.96 26.40
C VAL A 159 -4.78 0.39 26.57
N TYR A 160 -5.17 1.14 27.59
CA TYR A 160 -4.66 2.47 27.91
C TYR A 160 -3.89 2.45 29.23
N LYS A 161 -2.78 3.17 29.32
CA LYS A 161 -2.11 3.51 30.56
C LYS A 161 -2.95 4.56 31.28
N GLY A 162 -3.23 4.37 32.55
CA GLY A 162 -3.86 5.36 33.40
C GLY A 162 -3.15 5.54 34.73
N ARG A 163 -3.40 6.66 35.38
CA ARG A 163 -2.99 6.97 36.75
C ARG A 163 -4.23 7.34 37.55
N LEU A 164 -4.55 6.55 38.57
CA LEU A 164 -5.68 6.80 39.46
C LEU A 164 -5.38 7.98 40.41
N ALA A 165 -6.40 8.44 41.15
CA ALA A 165 -6.25 9.53 42.13
C ALA A 165 -5.30 9.18 43.30
N ASP A 166 -5.10 7.89 43.56
CA ASP A 166 -4.15 7.36 44.55
C ASP A 166 -2.73 7.14 43.98
N ASP A 167 -2.45 7.70 42.81
CA ASP A 167 -1.21 7.54 42.05
C ASP A 167 -0.89 6.13 41.55
N SER A 168 -1.80 5.17 41.72
CA SER A 168 -1.63 3.82 41.20
C SER A 168 -1.65 3.82 39.66
N LEU A 169 -0.64 3.18 39.06
CA LEU A 169 -0.58 2.94 37.63
C LEU A 169 -1.47 1.76 37.24
N VAL A 170 -2.35 1.97 36.28
CA VAL A 170 -3.31 0.96 35.81
C VAL A 170 -3.29 0.80 34.30
N ALA A 171 -3.71 -0.38 33.83
CA ALA A 171 -3.95 -0.65 32.42
C ALA A 171 -5.46 -0.82 32.20
N VAL A 172 -6.10 0.15 31.55
CA VAL A 172 -7.54 0.17 31.31
C VAL A 172 -7.84 -0.40 29.92
N LYS A 173 -8.53 -1.55 29.86
CA LYS A 173 -8.93 -2.17 28.59
C LYS A 173 -10.33 -1.71 28.18
N ARG A 174 -10.42 -0.87 27.14
CA ARG A 174 -11.69 -0.41 26.55
C ARG A 174 -12.09 -1.33 25.41
N LEU A 175 -13.28 -1.93 25.50
CA LEU A 175 -13.76 -2.91 24.54
C LEU A 175 -14.39 -2.27 23.31
N LYS A 176 -14.16 -2.86 22.14
CA LYS A 176 -14.79 -2.46 20.88
C LYS A 176 -16.23 -2.97 20.82
N LYS A 177 -17.18 -2.17 20.31
CA LYS A 177 -18.53 -2.65 19.98
C LYS A 177 -18.46 -3.59 18.78
N SER A 178 -18.77 -4.88 18.97
CA SER A 178 -18.97 -5.80 17.85
C SER A 178 -20.31 -5.45 17.18
N THR A 179 -20.28 -5.04 15.91
CA THR A 179 -21.49 -4.85 15.10
C THR A 179 -22.17 -6.17 14.71
N HIS A 180 -21.66 -7.32 15.17
CA HIS A 180 -22.39 -8.57 15.11
C HIS A 180 -23.47 -8.59 16.21
N GLN A 181 -24.67 -8.18 15.83
CA GLN A 181 -25.90 -8.66 16.47
C GLN A 181 -25.98 -10.18 16.26
N VAL A 182 -25.42 -10.99 17.14
CA VAL A 182 -25.95 -12.31 17.54
C VAL A 182 -25.32 -12.64 18.89
N GLY A 183 -26.15 -12.88 19.91
CA GLY A 183 -25.75 -13.62 21.11
C GLY A 183 -25.35 -12.77 22.32
N ASN A 184 -26.35 -12.32 23.06
CA ASN A 184 -26.19 -11.98 24.47
C ASN A 184 -25.60 -13.17 25.26
N SER A 185 -24.92 -12.82 26.35
CA SER A 185 -24.24 -13.68 27.35
C SER A 185 -22.87 -14.20 26.91
N ASN A 186 -21.83 -13.73 27.64
CA ASN A 186 -20.64 -14.49 28.05
C ASN A 186 -19.53 -13.59 28.66
N PHE A 187 -19.85 -12.34 29.06
CA PHE A 187 -18.87 -11.48 29.75
C PHE A 187 -18.67 -11.80 31.25
N ARG A 188 -19.46 -12.73 31.82
CA ARG A 188 -19.43 -13.08 33.27
C ARG A 188 -18.63 -14.36 33.59
N GLN A 189 -17.56 -14.70 32.87
CA GLN A 189 -16.88 -15.98 33.10
C GLN A 189 -15.46 -15.93 33.67
N LYS A 190 -14.95 -14.78 34.13
CA LYS A 190 -13.61 -14.78 34.74
C LYS A 190 -13.38 -13.70 35.80
N LEU A 191 -14.15 -13.79 36.88
CA LEU A 191 -13.81 -13.23 38.19
C LEU A 191 -14.35 -14.19 39.26
N ARG A 192 -13.69 -15.35 39.38
CA ARG A 192 -13.90 -16.31 40.46
C ARG A 192 -12.57 -16.51 41.16
#